data_AF-R7UMZ9-F1
#
_entry.id   AF-R7UMZ9-F1
#
_cell.length_a   1.000
_cell.length_b   1.000
_cell.length_c   1.000
_cell.angle_alpha   90.00
_cell.angle_beta   90.00
_cell.angle_gamma   90.00
#
_symmetry.space_group_name_H-M   'P 1'
#
loop_
_entity.id
_entity.type
_entity.pdbx_description
1 polymer ?
#
loop_
_entity_poly.entity_id
_entity_poly.type
_entity_poly.pdbx_seq_one_letter_code
_entity_poly.pdbx_strand_id
1 'polypeptide(L)'
;QYGYEIYPGYTTAIHPFDGGVQLICDVAHKILRPHSVLDIMYDMHRNARGGNFHENCTKKLVGEIVMTTYNNKTYRIDDISWDVHPTNTFKQRDGTDITFNEYYKKQYDKKLEDMQQPMLISRPKKKDEREGAGDLLLVPELCRLTGISEEARADFMVMKNLSVFTRVSPQGRMERLIEFLTEMQKNEEVVKSMEGMGLAFANGLTRITGRNLGCERLVQGDGQQFGYVPKEADWSREMRGHKLKSCPPLQHWSILFSRQNEGQARDLHETLRRVSGAMGMRLGDPNMVKLPDGYTQTFINALRQNVTDRTQLVVCVLPSNKKDLYDSIKKFCCCEKPGKAEMRPG
;
A
#
# COMPACT_ATOMS: atom_id res chain seq x y z
N GLN A 1 -5.18 -10.88 -18.92
CA GLN A 1 -6.46 -11.24 -18.26
C GLN A 1 -6.97 -10.14 -17.32
N TYR A 2 -6.12 -9.33 -16.66
CA TYR A 2 -6.55 -8.23 -15.79
C TYR A 2 -6.20 -6.82 -16.31
N GLY A 3 -5.62 -6.72 -17.51
CA GLY A 3 -5.38 -5.45 -18.22
C GLY A 3 -4.31 -4.52 -17.62
N TYR A 4 -3.62 -4.91 -16.55
CA TYR A 4 -2.49 -4.15 -16.01
C TYR A 4 -1.28 -4.20 -16.95
N GLU A 5 -0.63 -3.05 -17.12
CA GLU A 5 0.64 -2.95 -17.83
C GLU A 5 1.78 -2.77 -16.83
N ILE A 6 2.91 -3.42 -17.10
CA ILE A 6 4.10 -3.41 -16.26
C ILE A 6 5.25 -2.87 -17.09
N TYR A 7 5.76 -1.72 -16.67
CA TYR A 7 6.91 -1.08 -17.30
C TYR A 7 8.15 -1.44 -16.47
N PRO A 8 9.06 -2.26 -16.99
CA PRO A 8 10.33 -2.53 -16.32
C PRO A 8 11.19 -1.27 -16.34
N GLY A 9 11.98 -1.07 -15.31
CA GLY A 9 12.91 0.04 -15.22
C GLY A 9 13.85 -0.11 -14.05
N TYR A 10 14.57 0.97 -13.77
CA TYR A 10 15.57 1.02 -12.71
C TYR A 10 15.32 2.25 -11.83
N THR A 11 15.43 2.08 -10.52
CA THR A 11 15.58 3.20 -9.60
C THR A 11 17.05 3.45 -9.38
N THR A 12 17.49 4.67 -9.69
CA THR A 12 18.89 5.07 -9.56
C THR A 12 19.04 6.18 -8.53
N ALA A 13 20.13 6.12 -7.76
CA ALA A 13 20.51 7.18 -6.82
C ALA A 13 22.03 7.25 -6.73
N ILE A 14 22.59 8.45 -6.66
CA ILE A 14 24.03 8.66 -6.53
C ILE A 14 24.28 9.28 -5.15
N HIS A 15 25.09 8.61 -4.35
CA HIS A 15 25.42 9.06 -3.01
C HIS A 15 26.90 8.82 -2.68
N PRO A 16 27.50 9.68 -1.84
CA PRO A 16 28.82 9.40 -1.28
C PRO A 16 28.72 8.32 -0.20
N PHE A 17 29.61 7.33 -0.27
CA PHE A 17 29.77 6.28 0.73
C PHE A 17 31.24 6.12 1.11
N ASP A 18 31.49 5.33 2.15
CA ASP A 18 32.84 4.85 2.45
C ASP A 18 33.38 4.07 1.24
N GLY A 19 34.47 4.56 0.64
CA GLY A 19 35.02 4.02 -0.60
C GLY A 19 34.67 4.80 -1.87
N GLY A 20 33.95 5.92 -1.76
CA GLY A 20 33.75 6.88 -2.85
C GLY A 20 32.29 7.11 -3.23
N VAL A 21 32.07 7.79 -4.35
CA VAL A 21 30.73 8.03 -4.91
C VAL A 21 30.23 6.75 -5.54
N GLN A 22 29.05 6.27 -5.12
CA GLN A 22 28.45 5.05 -5.65
C GLN A 22 27.13 5.36 -6.34
N LEU A 23 26.90 4.67 -7.47
CA LEU A 23 25.59 4.58 -8.11
C LEU A 23 24.85 3.38 -7.51
N ILE A 24 23.79 3.67 -6.77
CA ILE A 24 22.82 2.67 -6.33
C ILE A 24 21.82 2.48 -7.44
N CYS A 25 21.63 1.24 -7.86
CA CYS A 25 20.63 0.86 -8.86
C CYS A 25 19.84 -0.34 -8.33
N ASP A 26 18.51 -0.30 -8.45
CA ASP A 26 17.64 -1.45 -8.19
C ASP A 26 16.61 -1.61 -9.32
N VAL A 27 16.21 -2.85 -9.55
CA VAL A 27 15.19 -3.20 -10.54
C VAL A 27 13.83 -2.76 -10.00
N ALA A 28 13.16 -1.90 -10.76
CA ALA A 28 11.87 -1.35 -10.42
C ALA A 28 10.84 -1.64 -11.51
N HIS A 29 9.57 -1.64 -11.11
CA HIS A 29 8.45 -1.86 -12.03
C HIS A 29 7.42 -0.76 -11.80
N LYS A 30 7.02 -0.07 -12.86
CA LYS A 30 5.90 0.86 -12.82
C LYS A 30 4.65 0.14 -13.34
N ILE A 31 3.64 0.02 -12.48
CA ILE A 31 2.39 -0.65 -12.80
C ILE A 31 1.36 0.39 -13.22
N LEU A 32 0.67 0.15 -14.32
CA LEU A 32 -0.41 0.99 -14.84
C LEU A 32 -1.71 0.22 -14.89
N ARG A 33 -2.79 0.87 -14.45
CA ARG A 33 -4.13 0.30 -14.49
C ARG A 33 -4.66 0.27 -15.93
N PRO A 34 -5.51 -0.70 -16.30
CA PRO A 34 -6.02 -0.83 -17.68
C PRO A 34 -6.76 0.40 -18.19
N HIS A 35 -7.58 1.00 -17.33
CA HIS A 35 -8.54 2.03 -17.72
C HIS A 35 -7.95 3.44 -17.61
N SER A 36 -8.41 4.34 -18.50
CA SER A 36 -8.13 5.76 -18.37
C SER A 36 -8.82 6.34 -17.14
N VAL A 37 -8.40 7.52 -16.69
CA VAL A 37 -9.10 8.21 -15.61
C VAL A 37 -10.54 8.56 -16.04
N LEU A 38 -10.75 8.88 -17.32
CA LEU A 38 -12.08 9.14 -17.87
C LEU A 38 -13.00 7.92 -17.79
N ASP A 39 -12.51 6.73 -18.15
CA ASP A 39 -13.29 5.48 -18.06
C ASP A 39 -13.74 5.21 -16.62
N ILE A 40 -12.86 5.48 -15.65
CA ILE A 40 -13.16 5.32 -14.23
C ILE A 40 -14.22 6.33 -13.79
N MET A 41 -14.14 7.59 -14.26
CA MET A 41 -15.17 8.59 -14.01
C MET A 41 -16.52 8.14 -14.59
N TYR A 42 -16.55 7.61 -15.82
CA TYR A 42 -17.78 7.12 -16.42
C TYR A 42 -18.40 5.94 -15.67
N ASP A 43 -17.58 4.98 -15.23
CA ASP A 43 -18.05 3.86 -14.41
C ASP A 43 -18.62 4.34 -13.07
N MET A 44 -17.95 5.30 -12.42
CA MET A 44 -18.47 5.92 -11.20
C MET A 44 -19.78 6.67 -11.43
N HIS A 45 -19.94 7.35 -12.57
CA HIS A 45 -21.17 8.05 -12.91
C HIS A 45 -22.33 7.08 -13.12
N ARG A 46 -22.11 5.97 -13.84
CA ARG A 46 -23.12 4.92 -14.07
C ARG A 46 -23.57 4.25 -12.78
N ASN A 47 -22.64 4.07 -11.84
CA ASN A 47 -22.91 3.42 -10.55
C ASN A 47 -23.49 4.40 -9.51
N ALA A 48 -23.38 5.71 -9.73
CA ALA A 48 -23.94 6.73 -8.85
C ALA A 48 -25.46 6.86 -9.07
N ARG A 49 -26.26 6.41 -8.09
CA ARG A 49 -27.73 6.54 -8.10
C ARG A 49 -28.20 7.97 -7.78
N GLY A 50 -27.78 8.95 -8.58
CA GLY A 50 -28.40 10.28 -8.62
C GLY A 50 -27.93 11.34 -7.61
N GLY A 51 -26.87 11.11 -6.84
CA GLY A 51 -26.27 12.15 -5.99
C GLY A 51 -24.84 11.83 -5.54
N ASN A 52 -23.98 12.84 -5.53
CA ASN A 52 -22.56 12.83 -5.08
C ASN A 52 -21.51 12.28 -6.06
N PHE A 53 -21.76 12.30 -7.37
CA PHE A 53 -20.75 11.89 -8.37
C PHE A 53 -19.44 12.67 -8.24
N HIS A 54 -19.49 14.02 -8.26
CA HIS A 54 -18.29 14.86 -8.16
C HIS A 54 -17.53 14.60 -6.86
N GLU A 55 -18.23 14.57 -5.72
CA GLU A 55 -17.60 14.34 -4.41
C GLU A 55 -16.93 12.95 -4.34
N ASN A 56 -17.58 11.92 -4.88
CA ASN A 56 -17.01 10.58 -4.92
C ASN A 56 -15.77 10.52 -5.84
N CYS A 57 -15.82 11.18 -7.01
CA CYS A 57 -14.67 11.28 -7.91
C CYS A 57 -13.49 12.00 -7.24
N THR A 58 -13.74 13.14 -6.59
CA THR A 58 -12.71 13.87 -5.85
C THR A 58 -12.10 12.99 -4.76
N LYS A 59 -12.91 12.31 -3.94
CA LYS A 59 -12.42 11.40 -2.88
C LYS A 59 -11.59 10.23 -3.41
N LYS A 60 -11.88 9.72 -4.61
CA LYS A 60 -11.19 8.56 -5.18
C LYS A 60 -9.94 8.93 -5.97
N LEU A 61 -9.93 10.08 -6.64
CA LEU A 61 -8.88 10.44 -7.60
C LEU A 61 -7.88 11.46 -7.03
N VAL A 62 -8.32 12.41 -6.19
CA VAL A 62 -7.41 13.41 -5.61
C VAL A 62 -6.42 12.71 -4.67
N GLY A 63 -5.14 12.98 -4.87
CA GLY A 63 -4.03 12.35 -4.19
C GLY A 63 -3.40 11.18 -4.95
N GLU A 64 -4.11 10.59 -5.92
CA GLU A 64 -3.56 9.52 -6.76
C GLU A 64 -2.52 10.03 -7.75
N ILE A 65 -1.65 9.12 -8.20
CA ILE A 65 -0.63 9.40 -9.22
C ILE A 65 -1.09 8.83 -10.56
N VAL A 66 -1.18 9.70 -11.56
CA VAL A 66 -1.46 9.34 -12.96
C VAL A 66 -0.20 9.40 -13.79
N MET A 67 -0.17 8.60 -14.85
CA MET A 67 0.80 8.71 -15.93
C MET A 67 0.10 9.10 -17.22
N THR A 68 0.67 10.05 -17.94
CA THR A 68 0.18 10.48 -19.25
C THR A 68 0.71 9.55 -20.34
N THR A 69 -0.17 9.01 -21.17
CA THR A 69 0.15 7.96 -22.16
C THR A 69 0.96 8.47 -23.36
N TYR A 70 1.01 9.79 -23.57
CA TYR A 70 1.69 10.43 -24.70
C TYR A 70 3.16 10.78 -24.45
N ASN A 71 3.60 10.86 -23.18
CA ASN A 71 4.99 11.20 -22.85
C ASN A 71 5.53 10.47 -21.60
N ASN A 72 4.76 9.54 -21.03
CA ASN A 72 5.10 8.72 -19.87
C ASN A 72 5.50 9.51 -18.60
N LYS A 73 5.11 10.79 -18.52
CA LYS A 73 5.30 11.62 -17.32
C LYS A 73 4.23 11.29 -16.29
N THR A 74 4.61 11.40 -15.02
CA THR A 74 3.71 11.14 -13.89
C THR A 74 3.39 12.41 -13.15
N TYR A 75 2.12 12.57 -12.79
CA TYR A 75 1.60 13.73 -12.07
C TYR A 75 0.75 13.27 -10.91
N ARG A 76 0.72 14.07 -9.84
CA ARG A 76 -0.24 13.89 -8.74
C ARG A 76 -1.49 14.68 -9.08
N ILE A 77 -2.65 14.07 -8.94
CA ILE A 77 -3.92 14.79 -9.02
C ILE A 77 -4.09 15.54 -7.70
N ASP A 78 -4.09 16.86 -7.75
CA ASP A 78 -4.32 17.71 -6.57
C ASP A 78 -5.77 18.24 -6.53
N ASP A 79 -6.43 18.31 -7.69
CA ASP A 79 -7.84 18.70 -7.80
C ASP A 79 -8.45 18.25 -9.14
N ILE A 80 -9.77 18.45 -9.29
CA ILE A 80 -10.49 18.23 -10.55
C ILE A 80 -11.27 19.50 -10.90
N SER A 81 -10.99 20.06 -12.08
CA SER A 81 -11.71 21.19 -12.64
C SER A 81 -12.90 20.68 -13.46
N TRP A 82 -14.12 20.96 -12.99
CA TRP A 82 -15.35 20.56 -13.67
C TRP A 82 -15.84 21.59 -14.70
N ASP A 83 -15.37 22.84 -14.60
CA ASP A 83 -15.78 23.95 -15.46
C ASP A 83 -14.85 24.18 -16.66
N VAL A 84 -13.74 23.44 -16.72
CA VAL A 84 -12.75 23.53 -17.80
C VAL A 84 -12.77 22.22 -18.56
N HIS A 85 -12.82 22.33 -19.88
CA HIS A 85 -12.97 21.24 -20.82
C HIS A 85 -11.90 21.31 -21.92
N PRO A 86 -11.69 20.23 -22.69
CA PRO A 86 -10.74 20.22 -23.79
C PRO A 86 -10.95 21.30 -24.88
N THR A 87 -12.15 21.90 -24.94
CA THR A 87 -12.50 22.99 -25.86
C THR A 87 -12.02 24.36 -25.38
N ASN A 88 -11.68 24.52 -24.10
CA ASN A 88 -11.14 25.78 -23.58
C ASN A 88 -9.70 26.01 -24.08
N THR A 89 -9.30 27.28 -24.11
CA THR A 89 -7.98 27.72 -24.57
C THR A 89 -7.02 27.98 -23.43
N PHE A 90 -5.73 27.76 -23.67
CA PHE A 90 -4.66 28.18 -22.79
C PHE A 90 -3.54 28.87 -23.58
N LYS A 91 -2.75 29.69 -22.89
CA LYS A 91 -1.61 30.40 -23.49
C LYS A 91 -0.40 29.49 -23.60
N GLN A 92 0.12 29.36 -24.81
CA GLN A 92 1.39 28.71 -25.08
C GLN A 92 2.57 29.58 -24.64
N ARG A 93 3.77 28.99 -24.62
CA ARG A 93 5.03 29.69 -24.30
C ARG A 93 5.36 30.82 -25.27
N ASP A 94 4.90 30.72 -26.51
CA ASP A 94 5.04 31.75 -27.54
C ASP A 94 4.00 32.87 -27.42
N GLY A 95 3.10 32.80 -26.43
CA GLY A 95 2.04 33.77 -26.17
C GLY A 95 0.77 33.56 -26.99
N THR A 96 0.72 32.55 -27.85
CA THR A 96 -0.48 32.23 -28.64
C THR A 96 -1.51 31.44 -27.83
N ASP A 97 -2.80 31.71 -28.07
CA ASP A 97 -3.89 30.93 -27.49
C ASP A 97 -4.16 29.69 -28.35
N ILE A 98 -4.25 28.52 -27.72
CA ILE A 98 -4.59 27.25 -28.37
C ILE A 98 -5.57 26.46 -27.50
N THR A 99 -6.47 25.70 -28.11
CA THR A 99 -7.33 24.77 -27.34
C THR A 99 -6.53 23.55 -26.87
N PHE A 100 -6.95 22.92 -25.77
CA PHE A 100 -6.30 21.67 -25.32
C PHE A 100 -6.36 20.59 -26.41
N ASN A 101 -7.51 20.42 -27.07
CA ASN A 101 -7.68 19.45 -28.16
C ASN A 101 -6.70 19.68 -29.31
N GLU A 102 -6.55 20.91 -29.80
CA GLU A 102 -5.60 21.22 -30.87
C GLU A 102 -4.15 21.02 -30.44
N TYR A 103 -3.81 21.40 -29.20
CA TYR A 103 -2.48 21.19 -28.66
C TYR A 103 -2.11 19.69 -28.63
N TYR A 104 -2.99 18.84 -28.08
CA TYR A 104 -2.74 17.40 -28.00
C TYR A 104 -2.68 16.74 -29.38
N LYS A 105 -3.49 17.19 -30.33
CA LYS A 105 -3.44 16.74 -31.72
C LYS A 105 -2.14 17.17 -32.42
N LYS A 106 -1.73 18.43 -32.27
CA LYS A 106 -0.54 18.97 -32.95
C LYS A 106 0.77 18.45 -32.38
N GLN A 107 0.88 18.37 -31.05
CA GLN A 107 2.13 18.04 -30.36
C GLN A 107 2.35 16.53 -30.21
N TYR A 108 1.27 15.76 -30.04
CA TYR A 108 1.34 14.35 -29.67
C TYR A 108 0.51 13.42 -30.59
N ASP A 109 -0.12 13.97 -31.63
CA ASP A 109 -1.04 13.25 -32.53
C ASP A 109 -2.13 12.46 -31.77
N LYS A 110 -2.66 13.07 -30.71
CA LYS A 110 -3.76 12.50 -29.91
C LYS A 110 -5.08 13.17 -30.25
N LYS A 111 -6.05 12.36 -30.71
CA LYS A 111 -7.44 12.78 -30.92
C LYS A 111 -8.23 12.47 -29.66
N LEU A 112 -8.87 13.48 -29.09
CA LEU A 112 -9.78 13.31 -27.95
C LEU A 112 -11.16 12.88 -28.43
N GLU A 113 -11.78 11.95 -27.72
CA GLU A 113 -13.13 11.47 -28.03
C GLU A 113 -14.21 12.31 -27.33
N ASP A 114 -13.97 12.68 -26.07
CA ASP A 114 -14.92 13.43 -25.27
C ASP A 114 -14.48 14.89 -25.07
N MET A 115 -15.20 15.83 -25.69
CA MET A 115 -14.89 17.26 -25.58
C MET A 115 -15.52 17.94 -24.36
N GLN A 116 -16.35 17.23 -23.59
CA GLN A 116 -17.04 17.74 -22.39
C GLN A 116 -16.49 17.11 -21.10
N GLN A 117 -15.45 16.27 -21.19
CA GLN A 117 -14.79 15.73 -20.02
C GLN A 117 -14.21 16.84 -19.12
N PRO A 118 -14.16 16.64 -17.79
CA PRO A 118 -13.48 17.56 -16.88
C PRO A 118 -11.96 17.51 -17.07
N MET A 119 -11.22 18.37 -16.38
CA MET A 119 -9.75 18.40 -16.41
C MET A 119 -9.17 18.08 -15.03
N LEU A 120 -8.06 17.33 -14.98
CA LEU A 120 -7.33 17.07 -13.73
C LEU A 120 -6.35 18.22 -13.49
N ILE A 121 -6.28 18.72 -12.25
CA ILE A 121 -5.32 19.73 -11.84
C ILE A 121 -4.15 19.03 -11.14
N SER A 122 -2.93 19.27 -11.62
CA SER A 122 -1.69 18.91 -10.91
C SER A 122 -0.93 20.18 -10.57
N ARG A 123 -0.69 20.39 -9.27
CA ARG A 123 0.04 21.56 -8.78
C ARG A 123 1.53 21.23 -8.71
N PRO A 124 2.42 22.13 -9.16
CA PRO A 124 3.85 21.93 -9.04
C PRO A 124 4.28 21.77 -7.58
N LYS A 125 5.42 21.13 -7.34
CA LYS A 125 5.99 21.11 -5.98
C LYS A 125 6.43 22.52 -5.60
N LYS A 126 6.47 22.83 -4.29
CA LYS A 126 6.91 24.13 -3.73
C LYS A 126 8.25 24.66 -4.27
N LYS A 127 9.13 23.79 -4.77
CA LYS A 127 10.39 24.18 -5.41
C LYS A 127 10.15 24.81 -6.80
N ASP A 128 9.22 24.25 -7.56
CA ASP A 128 8.91 24.66 -8.93
C ASP A 128 7.93 25.86 -8.96
N GLU A 129 7.10 26.03 -7.92
CA GLU A 129 6.29 27.24 -7.72
C GLU A 129 7.16 28.51 -7.63
N ARG A 130 8.35 28.41 -7.01
CA ARG A 130 9.31 29.53 -6.92
C ARG A 130 9.90 29.91 -8.28
N GLU A 131 9.83 29.01 -9.25
CA GLU A 131 10.26 29.23 -10.64
C GLU A 131 9.10 29.69 -11.55
N GLY A 132 7.93 30.01 -10.96
CA GLY A 132 6.77 30.52 -11.70
C GLY A 132 5.95 29.46 -12.42
N ALA A 133 6.13 28.18 -12.09
CA ALA A 133 5.28 27.11 -12.61
C ALA A 133 3.85 27.25 -12.05
N GLY A 134 2.88 27.42 -12.95
CA GLY A 134 1.46 27.43 -12.60
C GLY A 134 0.84 26.02 -12.56
N ASP A 135 -0.43 25.96 -12.19
CA ASP A 135 -1.22 24.73 -12.17
C ASP A 135 -1.27 24.09 -13.57
N LEU A 136 -1.02 22.79 -13.63
CA LEU A 136 -1.07 22.00 -14.86
C LEU A 136 -2.44 21.35 -15.00
N LEU A 137 -3.09 21.57 -16.15
CA LEU A 137 -4.34 20.92 -16.50
C LEU A 137 -4.05 19.71 -17.41
N LEU A 138 -4.59 18.55 -17.02
CA LEU A 138 -4.41 17.28 -17.73
C LEU A 138 -5.76 16.72 -18.16
N VAL A 139 -5.81 16.13 -19.36
CA VAL A 139 -7.01 15.49 -19.91
C VAL A 139 -7.16 14.07 -19.34
N PRO A 140 -8.26 13.74 -18.62
CA PRO A 140 -8.46 12.42 -18.01
C PRO A 140 -8.37 11.23 -18.97
N GLU A 141 -8.84 11.38 -20.21
CA GLU A 141 -8.77 10.35 -21.27
C GLU A 141 -7.34 9.91 -21.58
N LEU A 142 -6.39 10.85 -21.49
CA LEU A 142 -4.97 10.61 -21.78
C LEU A 142 -4.16 10.21 -20.54
N CYS A 143 -4.82 10.06 -19.38
CA CYS A 143 -4.21 9.75 -18.11
C CYS A 143 -4.62 8.34 -17.65
N ARG A 144 -3.65 7.57 -17.14
CA ARG A 144 -3.91 6.27 -16.50
C ARG A 144 -3.38 6.27 -15.09
N LEU A 145 -4.16 5.72 -14.16
CA LEU A 145 -3.72 5.58 -12.77
C LEU A 145 -2.54 4.62 -12.68
N THR A 146 -1.61 4.94 -11.79
CA THR A 146 -0.48 4.08 -11.47
C THR A 146 -0.77 3.22 -10.24
N GLY A 147 0.03 2.18 -10.06
CA GLY A 147 -0.06 1.26 -8.93
C GLY A 147 -1.23 0.29 -9.01
N ILE A 148 -1.36 -0.50 -7.95
CA ILE A 148 -2.38 -1.54 -7.81
C ILE A 148 -3.50 -0.96 -6.93
N SER A 149 -4.76 -1.06 -7.37
CA SER A 149 -5.89 -0.61 -6.56
C SER A 149 -6.06 -1.48 -5.31
N GLU A 150 -6.74 -0.96 -4.28
CA GLU A 150 -7.01 -1.73 -3.05
C GLU A 150 -7.84 -2.99 -3.34
N GLU A 151 -8.80 -2.90 -4.26
CA GLU A 151 -9.61 -4.04 -4.68
C GLU A 151 -8.74 -5.12 -5.36
N ALA A 152 -7.80 -4.70 -6.22
CA ALA A 152 -6.86 -5.59 -6.87
C ALA A 152 -5.80 -6.16 -5.91
N ARG A 153 -5.45 -5.44 -4.84
CA ARG A 153 -4.60 -5.97 -3.75
C ARG A 153 -5.31 -7.04 -2.93
N ALA A 154 -6.62 -6.89 -2.73
CA ALA A 154 -7.45 -7.87 -2.03
C ALA A 154 -7.72 -9.12 -2.88
N ASP A 155 -7.68 -9.02 -4.21
CA ASP A 155 -7.82 -10.15 -5.13
C ASP A 155 -6.52 -10.99 -5.20
N PHE A 156 -6.59 -12.20 -4.63
CA PHE A 156 -5.49 -13.15 -4.60
C PHE A 156 -4.99 -13.53 -5.99
N MET A 157 -5.87 -13.66 -6.98
CA MET A 157 -5.50 -14.10 -8.32
C MET A 157 -4.77 -12.99 -9.08
N VAL A 158 -5.19 -11.74 -8.91
CA VAL A 158 -4.48 -10.57 -9.45
C VAL A 158 -3.08 -10.47 -8.84
N MET A 159 -2.98 -10.53 -7.51
CA MET A 159 -1.68 -10.44 -6.82
C MET A 159 -0.75 -11.61 -7.14
N LYS A 160 -1.27 -12.84 -7.27
CA LYS A 160 -0.49 -14.01 -7.68
C LYS A 160 0.13 -13.78 -9.07
N ASN A 161 -0.67 -13.34 -10.04
CA ASN A 161 -0.18 -13.09 -11.41
C ASN A 161 0.81 -11.91 -11.48
N LEU A 162 0.52 -10.80 -10.81
CA LEU A 162 1.45 -9.65 -10.74
C LEU A 162 2.77 -10.02 -10.07
N SER A 163 2.73 -10.90 -9.06
CA SER A 163 3.93 -11.32 -8.34
C SER A 163 4.92 -12.10 -9.22
N VAL A 164 4.44 -12.84 -10.23
CA VAL A 164 5.30 -13.58 -11.16
C VAL A 164 6.22 -12.65 -11.94
N PHE A 165 5.73 -11.46 -12.30
CA PHE A 165 6.49 -10.48 -13.08
C PHE A 165 7.29 -9.50 -12.21
N THR A 166 6.81 -9.20 -11.00
CA THR A 166 7.42 -8.19 -10.13
C THR A 166 8.39 -8.77 -9.09
N ARG A 167 8.26 -10.05 -8.73
CA ARG A 167 9.18 -10.71 -7.78
C ARG A 167 10.38 -11.29 -8.51
N VAL A 168 11.45 -10.49 -8.55
CA VAL A 168 12.73 -10.92 -9.08
C VAL A 168 13.57 -11.57 -7.98
N SER A 169 14.08 -12.78 -8.24
CA SER A 169 14.99 -13.49 -7.34
C SER A 169 16.32 -12.73 -7.16
N PRO A 170 17.08 -12.96 -6.08
CA PRO A 170 18.36 -12.27 -5.87
C PRO A 170 19.33 -12.42 -7.05
N GLN A 171 19.42 -13.64 -7.60
CA GLN A 171 20.25 -13.91 -8.78
C GLN A 171 19.72 -13.15 -10.01
N GLY A 172 18.43 -13.21 -10.30
CA GLY A 172 17.85 -12.50 -11.44
C GLY A 172 17.91 -10.97 -11.31
N ARG A 173 18.00 -10.43 -10.09
CA ARG A 173 18.27 -9.00 -9.86
C ARG A 173 19.70 -8.66 -10.22
N MET A 174 20.65 -9.47 -9.76
CA MET A 174 22.08 -9.30 -10.06
C MET A 174 22.33 -9.33 -11.57
N GLU A 175 21.76 -10.30 -12.28
CA GLU A 175 21.87 -10.43 -13.75
C GLU A 175 21.36 -9.18 -14.47
N ARG A 176 20.14 -8.71 -14.16
CA ARG A 176 19.57 -7.48 -14.75
C ARG A 176 20.41 -6.24 -14.47
N LEU A 177 21.00 -6.12 -13.28
CA LEU A 177 21.86 -4.98 -12.94
C LEU A 177 23.17 -5.00 -13.72
N ILE A 178 23.76 -6.19 -13.94
CA ILE A 178 24.96 -6.36 -14.75
C ILE A 178 24.65 -6.08 -16.23
N GLU A 179 23.52 -6.56 -16.74
CA GLU A 179 23.03 -6.25 -18.09
C GLU A 179 22.86 -4.74 -18.29
N PHE A 180 22.16 -4.07 -17.37
CA PHE A 180 21.98 -2.61 -17.39
C PHE A 180 23.32 -1.86 -17.41
N LEU A 181 24.26 -2.26 -16.55
CA LEU A 181 25.59 -1.65 -16.50
C LEU A 181 26.37 -1.87 -17.81
N THR A 182 26.24 -3.06 -18.40
CA THR A 182 26.86 -3.40 -19.69
C THR A 182 26.25 -2.57 -20.83
N GLU A 183 24.93 -2.37 -20.84
CA GLU A 183 24.26 -1.51 -21.82
C GLU A 183 24.69 -0.05 -21.70
N MET A 184 24.81 0.46 -20.47
CA MET A 184 25.31 1.83 -20.22
C MET A 184 26.74 2.01 -20.72
N GLN A 185 27.62 1.04 -20.50
CA GLN A 185 29.02 1.10 -20.97
C GLN A 185 29.16 0.95 -22.50
N LYS A 186 28.20 0.28 -23.16
CA LYS A 186 28.18 0.17 -24.63
C LYS A 186 27.68 1.43 -25.32
N ASN A 187 26.93 2.29 -24.61
CA ASN A 187 26.38 3.50 -25.19
C ASN A 187 27.43 4.63 -25.20
N GLU A 188 27.93 4.97 -26.39
CA GLU A 188 28.96 6.01 -26.55
C GLU A 188 28.57 7.39 -26.02
N GLU A 189 27.29 7.77 -26.11
CA GLU A 189 26.83 9.07 -25.60
C GLU A 189 26.94 9.14 -24.07
N VAL A 190 26.60 8.02 -23.41
CA VAL A 190 26.71 7.88 -21.96
C VAL A 190 28.17 7.90 -21.53
N VAL A 191 29.04 7.16 -22.24
CA VAL A 191 30.48 7.13 -21.94
C VAL A 191 31.11 8.50 -22.12
N LYS A 192 30.87 9.19 -23.25
CA LYS A 192 31.40 10.53 -23.51
C LYS A 192 30.94 11.56 -22.46
N SER A 193 29.67 11.48 -22.04
CA SER A 193 29.13 12.33 -20.97
C SER A 193 29.84 12.10 -19.64
N MET A 194 30.08 10.83 -19.28
CA MET A 194 30.81 10.46 -18.05
C MET A 194 32.27 10.88 -18.09
N GLU A 195 32.97 10.65 -19.22
CA GLU A 195 34.35 11.10 -19.42
C GLU A 195 34.48 12.62 -19.33
N GLY A 196 33.52 13.37 -19.88
CA GLY A 196 33.45 14.83 -19.75
C GLY A 196 33.32 15.32 -18.30
N MET A 197 32.78 14.48 -17.41
CA MET A 197 32.70 14.74 -15.97
C MET A 197 33.89 14.15 -15.19
N GLY A 198 34.84 13.48 -15.85
CA GLY A 198 35.95 12.78 -15.20
C GLY A 198 35.52 11.55 -14.40
N LEU A 199 34.36 10.96 -14.74
CA LEU A 199 33.78 9.80 -14.07
C LEU A 199 33.80 8.58 -15.00
N ALA A 200 33.80 7.38 -14.41
CA ALA A 200 33.64 6.13 -15.13
C ALA A 200 32.82 5.13 -14.31
N PHE A 201 32.06 4.27 -14.99
CA PHE A 201 31.35 3.17 -14.32
C PHE A 201 32.32 2.05 -13.96
N ALA A 202 32.12 1.45 -12.78
CA ALA A 202 32.81 0.23 -12.41
C ALA A 202 32.39 -0.95 -13.30
N ASN A 203 33.27 -1.93 -13.51
CA ASN A 203 33.02 -3.11 -14.36
C ASN A 203 32.21 -4.22 -13.66
N GLY A 204 31.51 -3.89 -12.58
CA GLY A 204 30.75 -4.86 -11.80
C GLY A 204 30.19 -4.28 -10.51
N LEU A 205 29.49 -5.13 -9.76
CA LEU A 205 28.88 -4.75 -8.49
C LEU A 205 29.94 -4.58 -7.39
N THR A 206 29.73 -3.56 -6.55
CA THR A 206 30.59 -3.29 -5.40
C THR A 206 30.51 -4.44 -4.40
N ARG A 207 31.67 -4.99 -4.00
CA ARG A 207 31.76 -6.04 -2.99
C ARG A 207 31.89 -5.42 -1.62
N ILE A 208 31.05 -5.89 -0.68
CA ILE A 208 31.04 -5.41 0.69
C ILE A 208 31.29 -6.61 1.61
N THR A 209 32.21 -6.44 2.57
CA THR A 209 32.45 -7.44 3.62
C THR A 209 31.41 -7.28 4.71
N GLY A 210 30.41 -8.15 4.72
CA GLY A 210 29.44 -8.28 5.80
C GLY A 210 29.90 -9.21 6.92
N ARG A 211 29.19 -9.21 8.04
CA ARG A 211 29.33 -10.21 9.12
C ARG A 211 28.00 -10.90 9.32
N ASN A 212 28.01 -12.23 9.46
CA ASN A 212 26.84 -12.98 9.87
C ASN A 212 26.79 -13.02 11.40
N LEU A 213 25.74 -12.45 11.99
CA LEU A 213 25.56 -12.50 13.44
C LEU A 213 25.17 -13.92 13.85
N GLY A 214 25.67 -14.35 15.01
CA GLY A 214 25.31 -15.62 15.60
C GLY A 214 23.83 -15.67 15.98
N CYS A 215 23.33 -16.88 16.24
CA CYS A 215 22.01 -17.05 16.84
C CYS A 215 22.02 -16.53 18.29
N GLU A 216 21.01 -15.75 18.65
CA GLU A 216 20.75 -15.41 20.04
C GLU A 216 20.05 -16.58 20.75
N ARG A 217 20.27 -16.69 22.07
CA ARG A 217 19.55 -17.68 22.89
C ARG A 217 18.27 -17.06 23.42
N LEU A 218 17.16 -17.72 23.14
CA LEU A 218 15.85 -17.32 23.65
C LEU A 218 15.61 -17.97 25.00
N VAL A 219 15.17 -17.20 25.99
CA VAL A 219 14.95 -17.67 27.37
C VAL A 219 13.46 -17.58 27.71
N GLN A 220 12.87 -18.70 28.12
CA GLN A 220 11.47 -18.81 28.53
C GLN A 220 11.26 -18.62 30.03
N GLY A 221 9.98 -18.57 30.46
CA GLY A 221 9.61 -18.37 31.86
C GLY A 221 9.92 -19.52 32.79
N ASP A 222 10.13 -20.72 32.25
CA ASP A 222 10.63 -21.89 32.97
C ASP A 222 12.18 -21.92 33.07
N GLY A 223 12.86 -20.90 32.53
CA GLY A 223 14.32 -20.82 32.49
C GLY A 223 14.96 -21.64 31.37
N GLN A 224 14.17 -22.35 30.56
CA GLN A 224 14.71 -23.08 29.42
C GLN A 224 15.23 -22.12 28.36
N GLN A 225 16.31 -22.56 27.71
CA GLN A 225 16.96 -21.83 26.64
C GLN A 225 16.92 -22.66 25.36
N PHE A 226 16.57 -22.02 24.25
CA PHE A 226 16.66 -22.63 22.94
C PHE A 226 17.30 -21.67 21.94
N GLY A 227 17.97 -22.26 20.96
CA GLY A 227 18.38 -21.57 19.74
C GLY A 227 17.29 -21.70 18.68
N TYR A 228 17.48 -20.98 17.58
CA TYR A 228 16.66 -21.08 16.37
C TYR A 228 17.57 -21.11 15.15
N VAL A 229 17.04 -21.49 13.99
CA VAL A 229 17.81 -21.46 12.74
C VAL A 229 17.89 -20.00 12.26
N PRO A 230 19.06 -19.32 12.24
CA PRO A 230 19.12 -17.89 11.93
C PRO A 230 18.64 -17.56 10.51
N LYS A 231 18.77 -18.52 9.58
CA LYS A 231 18.30 -18.38 8.20
C LYS A 231 16.78 -18.33 8.09
N GLU A 232 16.08 -19.01 8.99
CA GLU A 232 14.61 -19.05 9.04
C GLU A 232 14.06 -17.95 9.94
N ALA A 233 14.82 -17.57 10.98
CA ALA A 233 14.42 -16.60 12.00
C ALA A 233 13.03 -16.89 12.59
N ASP A 234 12.66 -18.18 12.65
CA ASP A 234 11.43 -18.69 13.24
C ASP A 234 11.77 -19.59 14.42
N TRP A 235 11.02 -19.42 15.49
CA TRP A 235 11.14 -20.18 16.73
C TRP A 235 9.76 -20.66 17.25
N SER A 236 8.76 -20.66 16.35
CA SER A 236 7.37 -21.01 16.67
C SER A 236 7.20 -22.47 17.09
N ARG A 237 8.14 -23.36 16.72
CA ARG A 237 8.12 -24.78 17.13
C ARG A 237 8.75 -24.95 18.51
N GLU A 238 9.86 -24.26 18.73
CA GLU A 238 10.69 -24.28 19.92
C GLU A 238 9.98 -23.62 21.11
N MET A 239 9.05 -22.68 20.86
CA MET A 239 8.20 -22.11 21.91
C MET A 239 7.07 -23.04 22.40
N ARG A 240 6.74 -24.12 21.67
CA ARG A 240 5.56 -24.93 22.01
C ARG A 240 5.79 -25.69 23.30
N GLY A 241 4.83 -25.61 24.21
CA GLY A 241 4.87 -26.33 25.48
C GLY A 241 5.68 -25.66 26.59
N HIS A 242 6.30 -24.50 26.30
CA HIS A 242 7.02 -23.72 27.31
C HIS A 242 6.16 -22.60 27.88
N LYS A 243 6.42 -22.28 29.16
CA LYS A 243 5.74 -21.18 29.85
C LYS A 243 6.33 -19.84 29.43
N LEU A 244 5.46 -18.86 29.24
CA LEU A 244 5.87 -17.48 28.94
C LEU A 244 6.64 -16.86 30.11
N LYS A 245 7.61 -16.00 29.79
CA LYS A 245 8.45 -15.29 30.78
C LYS A 245 7.67 -14.40 31.75
N SER A 246 6.65 -13.71 31.23
CA SER A 246 5.72 -12.94 32.05
C SER A 246 4.33 -13.15 31.48
N CYS A 247 3.42 -13.63 32.32
CA CYS A 247 2.06 -13.91 31.92
C CYS A 247 1.08 -13.52 33.03
N PRO A 248 0.52 -12.29 32.99
CA PRO A 248 -0.50 -11.90 33.95
C PRO A 248 -1.77 -12.75 33.76
N PRO A 249 -2.48 -13.10 34.84
CA PRO A 249 -3.73 -13.83 34.74
C PRO A 249 -4.79 -12.98 34.04
N LEU A 250 -5.58 -13.60 33.15
CA LEU A 250 -6.69 -12.96 32.45
C LEU A 250 -8.00 -13.50 33.02
N GLN A 251 -8.60 -12.76 33.96
CA GLN A 251 -9.79 -13.17 34.71
C GLN A 251 -11.05 -12.43 34.28
N HIS A 252 -10.92 -11.14 33.93
CA HIS A 252 -12.05 -10.28 33.60
C HIS A 252 -11.98 -9.87 32.14
N TRP A 253 -12.51 -10.71 31.26
CA TRP A 253 -12.49 -10.46 29.82
C TRP A 253 -13.81 -10.87 29.18
N SER A 254 -14.02 -10.45 27.94
CA SER A 254 -15.29 -10.69 27.24
C SER A 254 -15.06 -11.06 25.78
N ILE A 255 -15.91 -11.95 25.26
CA ILE A 255 -15.95 -12.27 23.83
C ILE A 255 -17.30 -11.79 23.30
N LEU A 256 -17.26 -10.83 22.37
CA LEU A 256 -18.44 -10.31 21.66
C LEU A 256 -18.52 -11.01 20.30
N PHE A 257 -19.67 -11.54 19.97
CA PHE A 257 -19.89 -12.24 18.71
C PHE A 257 -21.32 -12.07 18.23
N SER A 258 -21.52 -12.07 16.91
CA SER A 258 -22.85 -12.09 16.31
C SER A 258 -23.49 -13.48 16.46
N ARG A 259 -24.82 -13.56 16.39
CA ARG A 259 -25.55 -14.83 16.42
C ARG A 259 -25.05 -15.84 15.38
N GLN A 260 -24.57 -15.38 14.23
CA GLN A 260 -24.04 -16.22 13.16
C GLN A 260 -22.69 -16.86 13.52
N ASN A 261 -21.93 -16.21 14.41
CA ASN A 261 -20.57 -16.59 14.76
C ASN A 261 -20.46 -17.31 16.12
N GLU A 262 -21.58 -17.78 16.67
CA GLU A 262 -21.61 -18.40 18.00
C GLU A 262 -20.74 -19.66 18.09
N GLY A 263 -20.73 -20.48 17.03
CA GLY A 263 -19.87 -21.67 16.95
C GLY A 263 -18.38 -21.29 17.01
N GLN A 264 -17.95 -20.37 16.14
CA GLN A 264 -16.57 -19.90 16.08
C GLN A 264 -16.12 -19.25 17.40
N ALA A 265 -17.01 -18.52 18.07
CA ALA A 265 -16.69 -17.91 19.36
C ALA A 265 -16.46 -18.96 20.47
N ARG A 266 -17.24 -20.04 20.48
CA ARG A 266 -17.05 -21.17 21.41
C ARG A 266 -15.78 -21.93 21.09
N ASP A 267 -15.54 -22.25 19.82
CA ASP A 267 -14.32 -22.95 19.38
C ASP A 267 -13.05 -22.15 19.71
N LEU A 268 -13.12 -20.82 19.53
CA LEU A 268 -12.04 -19.91 19.92
C LEU A 268 -11.79 -19.96 21.43
N HIS A 269 -12.85 -19.89 22.25
CA HIS A 269 -12.71 -19.97 23.70
C HIS A 269 -12.10 -21.32 24.14
N GLU A 270 -12.59 -22.44 23.62
CA GLU A 270 -12.05 -23.76 23.93
C GLU A 270 -10.58 -23.90 23.51
N THR A 271 -10.25 -23.38 22.33
CA THR A 271 -8.87 -23.37 21.83
C THR A 271 -7.97 -22.53 22.71
N LEU A 272 -8.39 -21.32 23.08
CA LEU A 272 -7.64 -20.43 23.98
C LEU A 272 -7.41 -21.09 25.34
N ARG A 273 -8.45 -21.70 25.92
CA ARG A 273 -8.36 -22.42 27.20
C ARG A 273 -7.38 -23.59 27.15
N ARG A 274 -7.35 -24.33 26.03
CA ARG A 274 -6.41 -25.44 25.83
C ARG A 274 -4.97 -24.98 25.72
N VAL A 275 -4.70 -23.91 24.97
CA VAL A 275 -3.32 -23.43 24.73
C VAL A 275 -2.78 -22.58 25.88
N SER A 276 -3.63 -21.83 26.59
CA SER A 276 -3.23 -20.92 27.66
C SER A 276 -2.53 -21.66 28.81
N GLY A 277 -3.03 -22.85 29.17
CA GLY A 277 -2.45 -23.68 30.23
C GLY A 277 -0.99 -24.08 29.95
N ALA A 278 -0.70 -24.54 28.74
CA ALA A 278 0.65 -24.91 28.32
C ALA A 278 1.61 -23.70 28.34
N MET A 279 1.09 -22.51 28.02
CA MET A 279 1.84 -21.26 28.05
C MET A 279 2.01 -20.67 29.47
N GLY A 280 1.43 -21.31 30.50
CA GLY A 280 1.44 -20.81 31.87
C GLY A 280 0.48 -19.64 32.12
N MET A 281 -0.42 -19.34 31.18
CA MET A 281 -1.41 -18.29 31.29
C MET A 281 -2.66 -18.81 32.03
N ARG A 282 -2.94 -18.22 33.19
CA ARG A 282 -4.21 -18.45 33.89
C ARG A 282 -5.32 -17.68 33.20
N LEU A 283 -6.11 -18.40 32.40
CA LEU A 283 -7.28 -17.88 31.69
C LEU A 283 -8.54 -18.22 32.48
N GLY A 284 -9.26 -17.21 32.97
CA GLY A 284 -10.61 -17.36 33.51
C GLY A 284 -11.64 -17.47 32.40
N ASP A 285 -12.85 -17.92 32.71
CA ASP A 285 -13.93 -18.00 31.72
C ASP A 285 -14.36 -16.57 31.31
N PRO A 286 -14.51 -16.28 30.00
CA PRO A 286 -14.93 -14.98 29.51
C PRO A 286 -16.42 -14.73 29.74
N ASN A 287 -16.79 -13.46 29.81
CA ASN A 287 -18.18 -13.06 29.58
C ASN A 287 -18.52 -13.19 28.08
N MET A 288 -19.37 -14.16 27.74
CA MET A 288 -19.81 -14.43 26.37
C MET A 288 -21.01 -13.54 26.01
N VAL A 289 -20.77 -12.51 25.20
CA VAL A 289 -21.78 -11.51 24.83
C VAL A 289 -22.27 -11.78 23.41
N LYS A 290 -23.48 -12.35 23.32
CA LYS A 290 -24.15 -12.65 22.06
C LYS A 290 -24.89 -11.42 21.53
N LEU A 291 -24.57 -11.03 20.30
CA LEU A 291 -25.20 -9.90 19.60
C LEU A 291 -26.27 -10.40 18.61
N PRO A 292 -27.36 -9.63 18.43
CA PRO A 292 -28.44 -10.00 17.50
C PRO A 292 -27.97 -10.01 16.05
N ASP A 293 -27.07 -9.10 15.68
CA ASP A 293 -26.57 -8.89 14.33
C ASP A 293 -25.08 -8.53 14.31
N GLY A 294 -24.55 -8.35 13.10
CA GLY A 294 -23.16 -8.02 12.82
C GLY A 294 -22.89 -6.54 12.54
N TYR A 295 -23.81 -5.64 12.89
CA TYR A 295 -23.67 -4.22 12.55
C TYR A 295 -22.79 -3.47 13.53
N THR A 296 -22.11 -2.43 13.02
CA THR A 296 -21.18 -1.59 13.79
C THR A 296 -21.82 -1.01 15.03
N GLN A 297 -23.02 -0.44 14.92
CA GLN A 297 -23.70 0.18 16.06
C GLN A 297 -23.97 -0.82 17.19
N THR A 298 -24.34 -2.06 16.83
CA THR A 298 -24.61 -3.14 17.78
C THR A 298 -23.36 -3.53 18.55
N PHE A 299 -22.21 -3.66 17.86
CA PHE A 299 -20.92 -3.90 18.51
C PHE A 299 -20.51 -2.76 19.45
N ILE A 300 -20.61 -1.50 18.99
CA ILE A 300 -20.25 -0.34 19.83
C ILE A 300 -21.15 -0.22 21.05
N ASN A 301 -22.46 -0.43 20.91
CA ASN A 301 -23.40 -0.39 22.03
C ASN A 301 -23.08 -1.49 23.05
N ALA A 302 -22.80 -2.72 22.59
CA ALA A 302 -22.41 -3.81 23.47
C ALA A 302 -21.07 -3.55 24.17
N LEU A 303 -20.09 -2.96 23.48
CA LEU A 303 -18.84 -2.54 24.08
C LEU A 303 -19.06 -1.48 25.17
N ARG A 304 -19.93 -0.49 24.93
CA ARG A 304 -20.29 0.52 25.95
C ARG A 304 -20.88 -0.10 27.22
N GLN A 305 -21.72 -1.12 27.06
CA GLN A 305 -22.39 -1.80 28.16
C GLN A 305 -21.48 -2.78 28.93
N ASN A 306 -20.57 -3.47 28.24
CA ASN A 306 -19.80 -4.58 28.82
C ASN A 306 -18.35 -4.20 29.18
N VAL A 307 -17.79 -3.13 28.59
CA VAL A 307 -16.43 -2.67 28.92
C VAL A 307 -16.47 -1.80 30.16
N THR A 308 -15.94 -2.33 31.26
CA THR A 308 -15.81 -1.65 32.56
C THR A 308 -14.35 -1.37 32.89
N ASP A 309 -14.10 -0.66 33.99
CA ASP A 309 -12.74 -0.40 34.50
C ASP A 309 -12.02 -1.67 34.95
N ARG A 310 -12.77 -2.76 35.23
CA ARG A 310 -12.22 -4.07 35.59
C ARG A 310 -11.91 -4.96 34.39
N THR A 311 -12.47 -4.67 33.21
CA THR A 311 -12.21 -5.44 32.00
C THR A 311 -10.72 -5.36 31.64
N GLN A 312 -10.07 -6.49 31.43
CA GLN A 312 -8.66 -6.59 31.03
C GLN A 312 -8.53 -6.72 29.51
N LEU A 313 -9.46 -7.46 28.89
CA LEU A 313 -9.46 -7.72 27.46
C LEU A 313 -10.87 -7.85 26.91
N VAL A 314 -11.08 -7.37 25.69
CA VAL A 314 -12.25 -7.70 24.88
C VAL A 314 -11.84 -8.23 23.53
N VAL A 315 -12.42 -9.37 23.15
CA VAL A 315 -12.25 -10.03 21.86
C VAL A 315 -13.55 -9.88 21.08
N CYS A 316 -13.49 -9.33 19.87
CA CYS A 316 -14.65 -9.19 18.99
C CYS A 316 -14.52 -10.15 17.79
N VAL A 317 -15.44 -11.10 17.66
CA VAL A 317 -15.52 -12.04 16.53
C VAL A 317 -16.38 -11.43 15.43
N LEU A 318 -15.71 -10.89 14.41
CA LEU A 318 -16.39 -10.15 13.34
C LEU A 318 -16.96 -11.12 12.28
N PRO A 319 -18.12 -10.81 11.67
CA PRO A 319 -18.72 -11.64 10.61
C PRO A 319 -17.99 -11.54 9.27
N SER A 320 -17.14 -10.51 9.08
CA SER A 320 -16.40 -10.28 7.84
C SER A 320 -15.22 -9.35 8.10
N ASN A 321 -14.28 -9.28 7.16
CA ASN A 321 -13.13 -8.38 7.19
C ASN A 321 -13.47 -6.93 6.77
N LYS A 322 -14.67 -6.44 7.14
CA LYS A 322 -15.11 -5.08 6.81
C LYS A 322 -14.31 -4.07 7.64
N LYS A 323 -13.52 -3.25 6.94
CA LYS A 323 -12.65 -2.23 7.53
C LYS A 323 -13.40 -1.26 8.44
N ASP A 324 -14.57 -0.76 8.02
CA ASP A 324 -15.35 0.23 8.79
C ASP A 324 -15.74 -0.26 10.19
N LEU A 325 -16.12 -1.54 10.31
CA LEU A 325 -16.48 -2.17 11.59
C LEU A 325 -15.24 -2.27 12.48
N TYR A 326 -14.13 -2.76 11.93
CA TYR A 326 -12.86 -2.89 12.63
C TYR A 326 -12.34 -1.53 13.13
N ASP A 327 -12.33 -0.51 12.27
CA ASP A 327 -11.85 0.83 12.58
C ASP A 327 -12.72 1.49 13.65
N SER A 328 -14.05 1.31 13.59
CA SER A 328 -14.97 1.83 14.59
C SER A 328 -14.73 1.21 15.98
N ILE A 329 -14.55 -0.12 16.04
CA ILE A 329 -14.24 -0.81 17.30
C ILE A 329 -12.88 -0.39 17.84
N LYS A 330 -11.85 -0.28 16.98
CA LYS A 330 -10.52 0.22 17.37
C LYS A 330 -10.63 1.63 17.93
N LYS A 331 -11.34 2.53 17.24
CA LYS A 331 -11.53 3.92 17.68
C LYS A 331 -12.18 3.96 19.06
N PHE A 332 -13.21 3.16 19.31
CA PHE A 332 -13.84 3.07 20.62
C PHE A 332 -12.86 2.57 21.71
N CYS A 333 -12.21 1.43 21.48
CA CYS A 333 -11.34 0.79 22.47
C CYS A 333 -9.98 1.48 22.68
N CYS A 334 -9.54 2.33 21.75
CA CYS A 334 -8.25 3.01 21.84
C CYS A 334 -8.38 4.50 22.16
N CYS A 335 -9.45 5.17 21.72
CA CYS A 335 -9.64 6.61 21.93
C CYS A 335 -10.65 6.92 23.03
N GLU A 336 -11.78 6.21 23.11
CA GLU A 336 -12.83 6.49 24.12
C GLU A 336 -12.55 5.77 25.46
N LYS A 337 -11.98 4.56 25.42
CA LYS A 337 -11.59 3.79 26.62
C LYS A 337 -10.22 3.09 26.45
N PRO A 338 -9.09 3.82 26.54
CA PRO A 338 -7.77 3.27 26.22
C PRO A 338 -7.39 2.07 27.10
N GLY A 339 -6.93 0.97 26.46
CA GLY A 339 -6.08 -0.05 27.10
C GLY A 339 -6.52 -1.53 27.08
N LYS A 340 -7.60 -1.92 26.37
CA LYS A 340 -8.29 -3.20 26.69
C LYS A 340 -8.76 -4.08 25.51
N ALA A 341 -8.23 -3.97 24.30
CA ALA A 341 -8.74 -4.74 23.15
C ALA A 341 -7.67 -5.46 22.31
N GLU A 342 -7.77 -6.79 22.23
CA GLU A 342 -7.11 -7.64 21.23
C GLU A 342 -8.20 -8.16 20.29
N MET A 343 -8.08 -7.89 18.99
CA MET A 343 -9.06 -8.31 17.98
C MET A 343 -8.41 -9.32 17.05
N ARG A 344 -9.14 -10.40 16.74
CA ARG A 344 -8.77 -11.35 15.68
C ARG A 344 -9.88 -11.38 14.62
N PRO A 345 -9.56 -11.17 13.34
CA PRO A 345 -10.49 -11.52 12.26
C PRO A 345 -10.71 -13.03 12.29
N GLY A 346 -11.98 -13.45 12.19
CA GLY A 346 -12.37 -14.86 12.08
C GLY A 346 -12.11 -15.44 10.71
#